data_AF-A0A370KJ93-F1
#
_entry.id   AF-A0A370KJ93-F1
#
_cell.length_a   1.000
_cell.length_b   1.000
_cell.length_c   1.000
_cell.angle_alpha   90.00
_cell.angle_beta   90.00
_cell.angle_gamma   90.00
#
_symmetry.space_group_name_H-M   'P 1'
#
loop_
_entity.id
_entity.type
_entity.pdbx_description
1 polymer ?
#
loop_
_entity_poly.entity_id
_entity_poly.type
_entity_poly.pdbx_seq_one_letter_code
_entity_poly.pdbx_strand_id
1 'polypeptide(L)' 'MTKISMKSTIAELIDRILRIWCDEHGHKKGSIEASRKVKSLTQWIEFGVTDETELSDLIRDDIVISTR' A
#
# COMPACT_ATOMS: atom_id res chain seq x y z
N MET A 1 16.85 23.08 6.21
CA MET A 1 15.94 22.50 5.21
C MET A 1 16.06 20.99 5.28
N THR A 2 15.13 20.34 5.96
CA THR A 2 15.09 18.89 6.12
C THR A 2 14.84 18.26 4.76
N LYS A 3 15.81 17.48 4.27
CA LYS A 3 15.66 16.66 3.07
C LYS A 3 14.60 15.61 3.39
N ILE A 4 13.33 15.89 3.10
CA ILE A 4 12.28 14.86 3.09
C ILE A 4 12.74 13.87 2.01
N SER A 5 13.16 12.70 2.44
CA SER A 5 13.57 11.63 1.53
C SER A 5 12.30 11.11 0.87
N MET A 6 12.17 11.16 -0.46
CA MET A 6 10.97 10.65 -1.16
C MET A 6 10.61 9.21 -0.74
N LYS A 7 11.59 8.42 -0.28
CA LYS A 7 11.40 7.08 0.26
C LYS A 7 10.63 7.06 1.59
N SER A 8 10.75 8.07 2.45
CA SER A 8 10.01 8.12 3.71
C SER A 8 8.53 8.41 3.44
N THR A 9 8.21 9.29 2.50
CA THR A 9 6.83 9.63 2.15
C THR A 9 6.05 8.44 1.58
N ILE A 10 6.69 7.64 0.72
CA ILE A 10 6.07 6.42 0.17
C ILE A 10 5.83 5.38 1.27
N ALA A 11 6.80 5.18 2.17
CA ALA A 11 6.64 4.24 3.28
C ALA A 11 5.52 4.67 4.24
N GLU A 12 5.39 5.97 4.51
CA GLU A 12 4.30 6.54 5.33
C GLU A 12 2.92 6.36 4.66
N LEU A 13 2.85 6.55 3.33
CA LEU A 13 1.63 6.32 2.56
C LEU A 13 1.19 4.85 2.62
N ILE A 14 2.12 3.93 2.35
CA ILE A 14 1.86 2.48 2.42
C ILE A 14 1.41 2.10 3.83
N ASP A 15 2.08 2.59 4.88
CA ASP A 15 1.74 2.26 6.27
C ASP A 15 0.33 2.73 6.64
N ARG A 16 -0.05 3.95 6.21
CA ARG A 16 -1.37 4.51 6.46
C ARG A 16 -2.48 3.70 5.80
N ILE A 17 -2.34 3.44 4.50
CA ILE A 17 -3.32 2.66 3.72
C ILE A 17 -3.46 1.25 4.31
N LEU A 18 -2.33 0.59 4.60
CA LEU A 18 -2.31 -0.76 5.12
C LEU A 18 -2.96 -0.85 6.50
N ARG A 19 -2.75 0.14 7.37
CA ARG A 19 -3.37 0.19 8.69
C ARG A 19 -4.89 0.27 8.58
N ILE A 20 -5.40 1.14 7.72
CA ILE A 20 -6.85 1.27 7.48
C ILE A 20 -7.42 -0.05 6.98
N TRP A 21 -6.79 -0.65 5.97
CA TRP A 21 -7.24 -1.92 5.42
C TRP A 21 -7.24 -3.06 6.46
N CYS A 22 -6.21 -3.12 7.31
CA CYS A 22 -6.11 -4.10 8.40
C CYS A 22 -7.25 -3.92 9.41
N ASP A 23 -7.52 -2.68 9.83
CA ASP A 23 -8.60 -2.36 10.77
C ASP A 23 -9.98 -2.71 10.17
N GLU A 24 -10.21 -2.42 8.88
CA GLU A 24 -11.44 -2.74 8.15
C GLU A 24 -11.70 -4.26 8.03
N HIS A 25 -10.65 -5.06 7.86
CA HIS A 25 -10.76 -6.51 7.57
C HIS A 25 -10.43 -7.41 8.76
N GLY A 26 -10.10 -6.83 9.93
CA GLY A 26 -9.74 -7.58 11.13
C GLY A 26 -8.38 -8.28 11.06
N HIS A 27 -7.47 -7.83 10.19
CA HIS A 27 -6.13 -8.37 10.07
C HIS A 27 -5.14 -7.64 11.00
N LYS A 28 -4.12 -8.37 11.47
CA LYS A 28 -3.02 -7.76 12.23
C LYS A 28 -1.97 -7.21 11.28
N LYS A 29 -1.38 -6.07 11.63
CA LYS A 29 -0.16 -5.59 10.97
C LYS A 29 0.92 -6.67 11.03
N GLY A 30 1.51 -6.98 9.88
CA GLY A 30 2.50 -8.07 9.73
C GLY A 30 1.91 -9.45 9.46
N SER A 31 0.60 -9.59 9.29
CA SER A 31 0.01 -10.84 8.80
C SER A 31 0.45 -11.15 7.36
N ILE A 32 0.19 -12.38 6.90
CA ILE A 32 0.47 -12.78 5.52
C ILE A 32 -0.36 -11.94 4.55
N GLU A 33 -1.61 -11.67 4.89
CA GLU A 33 -2.54 -10.85 4.10
C GLU A 33 -2.03 -9.40 4.00
N ALA A 34 -1.67 -8.80 5.13
CA ALA A 34 -1.07 -7.46 5.14
C ALA A 34 0.21 -7.40 4.29
N SER A 35 1.06 -8.43 4.39
CA SER A 35 2.29 -8.52 3.58
C SER A 35 2.02 -8.62 2.08
N ARG A 36 0.93 -9.27 1.67
CA ARG A 36 0.50 -9.31 0.27
C ARG A 36 0.04 -7.93 -0.21
N LYS A 37 -0.75 -7.22 0.60
CA LYS A 37 -1.20 -5.86 0.25
C LYS A 37 -0.04 -4.88 0.14
N VAL A 38 0.99 -4.97 1.00
CA VAL A 38 2.22 -4.16 0.87
C VAL A 38 2.90 -4.38 -0.48
N LYS A 39 2.98 -5.64 -0.93
CA LYS A 39 3.56 -5.95 -2.25
C LYS A 39 2.72 -5.33 -3.38
N SER A 40 1.40 -5.48 -3.34
CA SER A 40 0.50 -4.86 -4.32
C SER A 40 0.64 -3.33 -4.36
N LEU A 41 0.65 -2.66 -3.19
CA LEU A 41 0.85 -1.20 -3.10
C LEU A 41 2.18 -0.79 -3.71
N THR A 42 3.26 -1.52 -3.39
CA THR A 42 4.58 -1.23 -3.92
C THR A 42 4.59 -1.32 -5.44
N GLN A 43 3.98 -2.37 -6.01
CA GLN A 43 3.90 -2.51 -7.46
C GLN A 43 3.12 -1.35 -8.09
N TRP A 44 1.93 -1.02 -7.58
CA TRP A 44 1.15 0.10 -8.13
C TRP A 44 1.89 1.43 -8.09
N ILE A 45 2.66 1.67 -7.04
CA ILE A 45 3.54 2.84 -6.91
C ILE A 45 4.68 2.81 -7.93
N GLU A 46 5.28 1.63 -8.20
CA GLU A 46 6.27 1.45 -9.26
C GLU A 46 5.68 1.71 -10.67
N PHE A 47 4.38 1.47 -10.86
CA PHE A 47 3.64 1.85 -12.08
C PHE A 47 3.21 3.32 -12.12
N GLY A 48 3.50 4.10 -11.06
CA GLY A 48 3.24 5.53 -10.98
C GLY A 48 1.96 5.92 -10.26
N VAL A 49 1.19 4.97 -9.74
CA VAL A 49 -0.01 5.25 -8.94
C VAL A 49 0.42 5.71 -7.55
N THR A 50 0.15 6.98 -7.22
CA THR A 50 0.58 7.58 -5.95
C THR A 50 -0.55 8.25 -5.18
N ASP A 51 -1.77 8.24 -5.72
CA ASP A 51 -2.96 8.73 -5.03
C ASP A 51 -3.39 7.74 -3.93
N GLU A 52 -3.59 8.25 -2.71
CA GLU A 52 -3.94 7.45 -1.54
C GLU A 52 -5.28 6.73 -1.70
N THR A 53 -6.26 7.39 -2.33
CA THR A 53 -7.61 6.85 -2.52
C THR A 53 -7.59 5.75 -3.55
N GLU A 54 -6.96 5.99 -4.71
CA GLU A 54 -6.81 5.00 -5.77
C GLU A 54 -6.08 3.74 -5.27
N LEU A 55 -4.97 3.92 -4.55
CA LEU A 55 -4.23 2.80 -3.95
C LEU A 55 -5.07 2.03 -2.92
N SER A 56 -5.89 2.72 -2.14
CA SER A 56 -6.79 2.09 -1.16
C SER A 56 -7.85 1.24 -1.86
N ASP A 57 -8.44 1.74 -2.95
CA ASP A 57 -9.46 1.02 -3.71
C ASP A 57 -8.86 -0.21 -4.41
N LEU A 58 -7.67 -0.05 -5.02
CA LEU A 58 -6.95 -1.16 -5.66
C LEU A 58 -6.69 -2.33 -4.71
N ILE A 59 -6.30 -2.05 -3.46
CA ILE A 59 -6.09 -3.13 -2.49
C ILE A 59 -7.37 -3.69 -1.90
N ARG A 60 -8.46 -2.92 -1.82
CA ARG A 60 -9.76 -3.42 -1.36
C ARG A 60 -10.38 -4.38 -2.38
N ASP A 61 -10.26 -4.04 -3.66
CA ASP A 61 -10.78 -4.85 -4.76
C ASP A 61 -9.88 -6.05 -5.12
N ASP A 62 -8.81 -6.27 -4.35
CA ASP A 62 -7.81 -7.33 -4.59
C ASP A 62 -7.21 -7.29 -6.01
N ILE A 63 -7.05 -6.09 -6.58
CA ILE A 63 -6.52 -5.90 -7.92
C ILE A 63 -5.00 -6.07 -7.86
N VAL A 64 -4.54 -7.21 -8.38
CA VAL A 64 -3.13 -7.59 -8.45
C VAL A 64 -2.60 -7.45 -9.87
N ILE A 65 -1.36 -6.96 -9.98
CA ILE A 65 -0.65 -6.93 -11.25
C ILE A 65 -0.09 -8.32 -11.52
N SER A 66 -0.82 -9.12 -12.29
CA SER A 66 -0.34 -10.41 -12.78
C SER A 66 0.63 -10.18 -13.95
N THR A 67 1.93 -10.28 -13.69
CA THR A 67 2.91 -10.37 -14.78
C THR A 67 2.78 -11.76 -15.41
N ARG A 68 2.33 -11.84 -16.67
CA ARG A 68 2.38 -13.08 -17.45
C ARG A 68 3.81 -13.51 -17.73
#